data_AF-A0A2E5SS57-F1
#
_entry.id   AF-A0A2E5SS57-F1
#
_cell.length_a   1.000
_cell.length_b   1.000
_cell.length_c   1.000
_cell.angle_alpha   90.00
_cell.angle_beta   90.00
_cell.angle_gamma   90.00
#
_symmetry.space_group_name_H-M   'P 1'
#
loop_
_entity.id
_entity.type
_entity.pdbx_description
1 polymer ?
#
loop_
_entity_poly.entity_id
_entity_poly.type
_entity_poly.pdbx_seq_one_letter_code
_entity_poly.pdbx_strand_id
1 'polypeptide(L)'
;MRKYLLILLIALTSCWSQEGARAPLPGIVGPRGEVLVVCSDEVWAGEVGDSLRSALQRPYPVLPQMHMENYEPMFDIVRKPLEEFNKFWKPHRNVIIIDIADRKDTQTPSFKFYKAKYAMGQTYVEGKATNQHDLALIISDRAQELEAHIHSKELKRSAGVSKLSTDEAVERDVLEAIGVNMIVPKGSYPLELDSGFVWLDRQQTRLKGSNNHDVQQGIFIHSEPYTGPEQFSLKYLLDRRDAVTATRVHGPTEGSFMSVERRMLPTYEEISFNGKIAAEIRGLWRMENDFMGGPFYSLTTYDEASSSLITVEGYTYAPYFDKREYMREIEGLVKSSSIHR
;
A
#
# COMPACT_ATOMS: atom_id res chain seq x y z
N MET A 1 -16.07 3.99 79.61
CA MET A 1 -16.49 3.06 78.54
C MET A 1 -16.44 3.77 77.21
N ARG A 2 -15.87 3.12 76.18
CA ARG A 2 -15.86 3.50 74.74
C ARG A 2 -15.22 4.87 74.43
N LYS A 3 -13.94 4.96 74.06
CA LYS A 3 -13.26 4.40 72.87
C LYS A 3 -14.03 4.66 71.57
N TYR A 4 -13.28 5.17 70.59
CA TYR A 4 -13.58 5.29 69.15
C TYR A 4 -14.30 6.56 68.69
N LEU A 5 -13.58 7.68 68.67
CA LEU A 5 -13.81 8.75 67.69
C LEU A 5 -12.47 9.36 67.25
N LEU A 6 -11.56 8.48 66.82
CA LEU A 6 -10.32 8.83 66.14
C LEU A 6 -10.14 7.73 65.11
N ILE A 7 -10.61 7.96 63.88
CA ILE A 7 -10.38 7.24 62.59
C ILE A 7 -11.56 7.68 61.71
N LEU A 8 -11.49 8.87 61.13
CA LEU A 8 -12.17 9.18 59.86
C LEU A 8 -11.69 10.51 59.25
N LEU A 9 -10.39 10.76 59.22
CA LEU A 9 -9.87 11.97 58.55
C LEU A 9 -8.46 11.79 57.96
N ILE A 10 -8.08 10.58 57.53
CA ILE A 10 -6.80 10.30 56.84
C ILE A 10 -6.99 9.29 55.70
N ALA A 11 -8.00 9.47 54.84
CA ALA A 11 -8.22 8.57 53.70
C ALA A 11 -8.50 9.27 52.36
N LEU A 12 -8.04 10.52 52.18
CA LEU A 12 -8.13 11.22 50.89
C LEU A 12 -6.81 11.88 50.46
N THR A 13 -5.67 11.37 50.94
CA THR A 13 -4.36 11.68 50.37
C THR A 13 -3.78 10.46 49.65
N SER A 14 -4.55 9.84 48.76
CA SER A 14 -3.95 9.13 47.64
C SER A 14 -3.74 10.15 46.53
N CYS A 15 -2.60 10.83 46.63
CA CYS A 15 -1.97 11.47 45.48
C CYS A 15 -1.80 10.37 44.43
N TRP A 16 -2.71 10.30 43.47
CA TRP A 16 -2.54 9.55 42.25
C TRP A 16 -1.49 10.31 41.44
N SER A 17 -0.21 10.03 41.70
CA SER A 17 0.82 10.25 40.70
C SER A 17 0.50 9.33 39.53
N GLN A 18 -0.10 9.87 38.47
CA GLN A 18 -0.06 9.24 37.16
C GLN A 18 1.36 9.37 36.57
N GLU A 19 2.36 8.86 37.28
CA GLU A 19 3.66 8.54 36.72
C GLU A 19 3.50 7.21 35.97
N GLY A 20 2.93 7.28 34.76
CA GLY A 20 2.79 6.09 33.92
C GLY A 20 1.80 6.21 32.75
N ALA A 21 0.85 7.14 32.81
CA ALA A 21 -0.02 7.40 31.67
C ALA A 21 0.74 8.27 30.66
N ARG A 22 1.45 7.64 29.71
CA ARG A 22 1.86 8.35 28.49
C ARG A 22 0.61 8.99 27.90
N ALA A 23 0.59 10.32 27.79
CA ALA A 23 -0.48 11.02 27.10
C ALA A 23 -0.75 10.33 25.76
N PRO A 24 -2.03 10.14 25.37
CA PRO A 24 -2.34 9.45 24.13
C PRO A 24 -1.62 10.15 22.98
N LEU A 25 -0.86 9.38 22.20
CA LEU A 25 -0.15 9.92 21.05
C LEU A 25 -1.17 10.47 20.05
N PRO A 26 -0.89 11.60 19.39
CA PRO A 26 -1.76 12.11 18.34
C PRO A 26 -1.87 11.15 17.15
N GLY A 27 -2.85 11.37 16.29
CA GLY A 27 -2.92 10.71 14.98
C GLY A 27 -1.79 11.14 14.05
N ILE A 28 -1.53 10.33 13.03
CA ILE A 28 -0.57 10.66 11.97
C ILE A 28 -1.06 11.80 11.06
N VAL A 29 -0.12 12.55 10.50
CA VAL A 29 -0.35 13.57 9.46
C VAL A 29 0.52 13.32 8.23
N GLY A 30 0.27 14.06 7.16
CA GLY A 30 1.09 14.06 5.93
C GLY A 30 0.40 13.43 4.71
N PRO A 31 0.78 13.83 3.47
CA PRO A 31 0.19 13.33 2.23
C PRO A 31 0.51 11.88 1.94
N ARG A 32 -0.41 11.12 1.32
CA ARG A 32 -0.20 9.73 0.85
C ARG A 32 1.06 9.60 -0.02
N GLY A 33 1.76 8.47 0.08
CA GLY A 33 3.07 8.29 -0.55
C GLY A 33 4.24 9.14 -0.02
N GLU A 34 4.07 10.10 0.90
CA GLU A 34 5.20 10.92 1.40
C GLU A 34 6.03 10.26 2.52
N VAL A 35 7.35 10.44 2.46
CA VAL A 35 8.35 10.11 3.49
C VAL A 35 9.13 11.38 3.88
N LEU A 36 9.10 11.72 5.17
CA LEU A 36 9.87 12.82 5.71
C LEU A 36 11.28 12.33 6.09
N VAL A 37 12.30 12.86 5.44
CA VAL A 37 13.71 12.63 5.79
C VAL A 37 14.23 13.82 6.59
N VAL A 38 14.75 13.56 7.80
CA VAL A 38 15.29 14.58 8.70
C VAL A 38 16.81 14.43 8.76
N CYS A 39 17.54 15.34 8.11
CA CYS A 39 19.00 15.32 8.06
C CYS A 39 19.57 16.70 7.66
N SER A 40 20.87 16.91 7.90
CA SER A 40 21.58 18.11 7.42
C SER A 40 21.64 18.14 5.88
N ASP A 41 21.93 19.32 5.33
CA ASP A 41 22.07 19.50 3.87
C ASP A 41 23.25 18.68 3.32
N GLU A 42 24.35 18.61 4.07
CA GLU A 42 25.55 17.82 3.73
C GLU A 42 25.26 16.32 3.65
N VAL A 43 24.42 15.80 4.56
CA VAL A 43 24.00 14.39 4.54
C VAL A 43 23.03 14.11 3.41
N TRP A 44 22.14 15.06 3.12
CA TRP A 44 21.17 14.93 2.02
C TRP A 44 21.84 14.96 0.63
N ALA A 45 22.88 15.77 0.48
CA ALA A 45 23.66 15.89 -0.74
C ALA A 45 24.71 14.76 -0.91
N GLY A 46 24.97 13.99 0.15
CA GLY A 46 25.95 12.89 0.15
C GLY A 46 25.36 11.49 -0.05
N GLU A 47 26.19 10.48 0.22
CA GLU A 47 25.92 9.06 -0.06
C GLU A 47 24.66 8.53 0.65
N VAL A 48 24.35 9.05 1.85
CA VAL A 48 23.13 8.66 2.57
C VAL A 48 21.88 9.14 1.84
N GLY A 49 21.88 10.40 1.38
CA GLY A 49 20.79 10.95 0.59
C GLY A 49 20.58 10.18 -0.71
N ASP A 50 21.67 9.84 -1.41
CA ASP A 50 21.62 9.03 -2.64
C ASP A 50 21.04 7.63 -2.37
N SER A 51 21.48 6.98 -1.29
CA SER A 51 20.99 5.65 -0.91
C SER A 51 19.50 5.67 -0.56
N LEU A 52 19.02 6.70 0.13
CA LEU A 52 17.59 6.87 0.45
C LEU A 52 16.76 7.14 -0.81
N ARG A 53 17.24 7.98 -1.73
CA ARG A 53 16.57 8.23 -3.02
C ARG A 53 16.52 6.94 -3.85
N SER A 54 17.62 6.21 -3.91
CA SER A 54 17.70 4.92 -4.61
C SER A 54 16.74 3.87 -4.04
N ALA A 55 16.52 3.87 -2.72
CA ALA A 55 15.58 2.95 -2.08
C ALA A 55 14.11 3.35 -2.25
N LEU A 56 13.78 4.63 -2.05
CA LEU A 56 12.39 5.09 -1.90
C LEU A 56 11.80 5.74 -3.15
N GLN A 57 12.64 6.34 -3.99
CA GLN A 57 12.24 6.93 -5.26
C GLN A 57 12.46 5.98 -6.43
N ARG A 58 12.37 4.66 -6.23
CA ARG A 58 12.30 3.71 -7.33
C ARG A 58 11.03 3.93 -8.14
N PRO A 59 11.01 3.67 -9.45
CA PRO A 59 9.81 3.85 -10.25
C PRO A 59 8.71 2.93 -9.71
N TYR A 60 7.48 3.43 -9.57
CA TYR A 60 6.37 2.55 -9.24
C TYR A 60 6.27 1.47 -10.32
N PRO A 61 6.18 0.18 -9.94
CA PRO A 61 6.21 -0.91 -10.91
C PRO A 61 5.24 -0.71 -12.06
N VAL A 62 5.75 -0.88 -13.28
CA VAL A 62 4.97 -0.98 -14.52
C VAL A 62 4.32 0.33 -15.01
N LEU A 63 4.37 1.43 -14.24
CA LEU A 63 3.93 2.72 -14.75
C LEU A 63 4.89 3.25 -15.84
N PRO A 64 4.39 3.71 -17.01
CA PRO A 64 5.23 4.19 -18.10
C PRO A 64 6.02 5.43 -17.70
N GLN A 65 7.34 5.33 -17.68
CA GLN A 65 8.22 6.43 -17.28
C GLN A 65 8.60 7.36 -18.44
N MET A 66 8.39 6.93 -19.69
CA MET A 66 8.91 7.62 -20.89
C MET A 66 7.97 8.68 -21.49
N HIS A 67 6.70 8.71 -21.09
CA HIS A 67 5.68 9.59 -21.70
C HIS A 67 4.85 10.40 -20.69
N MET A 68 5.22 10.34 -19.40
CA MET A 68 4.63 11.23 -18.40
C MET A 68 5.54 12.45 -18.25
N GLU A 69 4.95 13.65 -18.18
CA GLU A 69 5.69 14.87 -17.82
C GLU A 69 6.38 14.71 -16.44
N ASN A 70 5.86 13.81 -15.60
CA ASN A 70 6.35 13.54 -14.25
C ASN A 70 6.58 12.04 -14.03
N TYR A 71 7.77 11.74 -13.53
CA TYR A 71 8.16 10.47 -12.93
C TYR A 71 7.26 10.13 -11.72
N GLU A 72 6.71 8.91 -11.63
CA GLU A 72 5.93 8.44 -10.46
C GLU A 72 6.77 7.47 -9.60
N PRO A 73 7.52 7.96 -8.59
CA PRO A 73 8.30 7.10 -7.68
C PRO A 73 7.41 6.32 -6.72
N MET A 74 7.91 5.28 -6.06
CA MET A 74 7.21 4.59 -4.97
C MET A 74 6.79 5.55 -3.85
N PHE A 75 7.64 6.51 -3.51
CA PHE A 75 7.37 7.53 -2.49
C PHE A 75 7.89 8.91 -2.90
N ASP A 76 7.20 9.94 -2.42
CA ASP A 76 7.70 11.30 -2.46
C ASP A 76 8.56 11.54 -1.22
N ILE A 77 9.74 12.15 -1.40
CA ILE A 77 10.61 12.48 -0.28
C ILE A 77 10.56 13.98 -0.02
N VAL A 78 10.26 14.33 1.23
CA VAL A 78 10.41 15.70 1.73
C VAL A 78 11.56 15.70 2.73
N ARG A 79 12.54 16.59 2.52
CA ARG A 79 13.67 16.72 3.43
C ARG A 79 13.50 17.93 4.35
N LYS A 80 13.75 17.74 5.64
CA LYS A 80 13.81 18.81 6.64
C LYS A 80 15.12 18.77 7.44
N PRO A 81 15.68 19.92 7.82
CA PRO A 81 16.79 19.96 8.74
C PRO A 81 16.30 19.64 10.16
N LEU A 82 17.20 19.24 11.05
CA LEU A 82 16.83 18.78 12.39
C LEU A 82 16.13 19.88 13.21
N GLU A 83 16.53 21.13 13.00
CA GLU A 83 16.00 22.32 13.66
C GLU A 83 14.53 22.57 13.30
N GLU A 84 14.09 22.18 12.11
CA GLU A 84 12.70 22.27 11.68
C GLU A 84 11.85 21.08 12.12
N PHE A 85 12.42 20.00 12.68
CA PHE A 85 11.70 18.80 13.12
C PHE A 85 10.92 19.01 14.43
N ASN A 86 9.96 19.93 14.37
CA ASN A 86 9.17 20.44 15.49
C ASN A 86 7.85 19.66 15.67
N LYS A 87 6.95 20.17 16.52
CA LYS A 87 5.65 19.52 16.85
C LYS A 87 4.74 19.31 15.63
N PHE A 88 4.90 20.09 14.55
CA PHE A 88 4.13 19.94 13.32
C PHE A 88 4.63 18.76 12.47
N TRP A 89 5.95 18.58 12.36
CA TRP A 89 6.57 17.51 11.56
C TRP A 89 6.68 16.18 12.30
N LYS A 90 6.80 16.20 13.63
CA LYS A 90 6.86 14.99 14.46
C LYS A 90 5.76 13.97 14.21
N PRO A 91 4.47 14.33 14.06
CA PRO A 91 3.41 13.36 13.76
C PRO A 91 3.36 12.88 12.30
N HIS A 92 4.31 13.25 11.45
CA HIS A 92 4.33 12.80 10.04
C HIS A 92 4.34 11.27 9.95
N ARG A 93 3.53 10.70 9.06
CA ARG A 93 3.22 9.25 9.07
C ARG A 93 4.39 8.31 8.79
N ASN A 94 5.37 8.78 8.00
CA ASN A 94 6.62 8.09 7.68
C ASN A 94 7.76 9.07 7.92
N VAL A 95 8.66 8.76 8.83
CA VAL A 95 9.81 9.61 9.19
C VAL A 95 11.07 8.77 9.19
N ILE A 96 12.12 9.28 8.54
CA ILE A 96 13.48 8.75 8.62
C ILE A 96 14.35 9.86 9.18
N ILE A 97 14.90 9.69 10.37
CA ILE A 97 15.88 10.63 10.93
C ILE A 97 17.28 10.06 10.68
N ILE A 98 18.20 10.92 10.23
CA ILE A 98 19.59 10.57 10.05
C ILE A 98 20.44 11.43 10.97
N ASP A 99 21.35 10.76 11.66
CA ASP A 99 22.17 11.37 12.68
C ASP A 99 23.62 10.89 12.54
N ILE A 100 24.43 11.75 11.91
CA ILE A 100 25.86 11.53 11.69
C ILE A 100 26.63 12.39 12.69
N ALA A 101 27.30 11.76 13.63
CA ALA A 101 28.14 12.44 14.61
C ALA A 101 29.16 11.49 15.20
N ASP A 102 30.29 11.98 15.69
CA ASP A 102 31.25 11.18 16.43
C ASP A 102 30.96 11.21 17.94
N ARG A 103 30.22 10.21 18.43
CA ARG A 103 29.84 10.07 19.85
C ARG A 103 29.55 8.63 20.22
N LYS A 104 29.36 8.35 21.51
CA LYS A 104 29.24 6.97 22.03
C LYS A 104 28.12 6.15 21.39
N ASP A 105 26.96 6.73 21.07
CA ASP A 105 25.81 6.02 20.49
C ASP A 105 25.82 5.93 18.95
N THR A 106 26.85 6.45 18.28
CA THR A 106 27.02 6.39 16.81
C THR A 106 28.22 5.58 16.35
N GLN A 107 29.08 5.13 17.30
CA GLN A 107 30.28 4.32 17.01
C GLN A 107 29.97 3.03 16.24
N THR A 108 28.78 2.47 16.45
CA THR A 108 28.28 1.35 15.67
C THR A 108 27.18 1.84 14.75
N PRO A 109 27.41 1.84 13.42
CA PRO A 109 26.40 2.19 12.44
C PRO A 109 25.12 1.36 12.65
N SER A 110 23.96 2.02 12.60
CA SER A 110 22.68 1.35 12.78
C SER A 110 21.56 2.01 12.01
N PHE A 111 20.61 1.20 11.56
CA PHE A 111 19.40 1.64 10.87
C PHE A 111 18.21 0.90 11.47
N LYS A 112 17.40 1.57 12.30
CA LYS A 112 16.41 0.89 13.17
C LYS A 112 15.00 1.38 12.92
N PHE A 113 14.06 0.45 12.88
CA PHE A 113 12.63 0.72 12.72
C PHE A 113 11.94 0.78 14.09
N TYR A 114 11.11 1.80 14.27
CA TYR A 114 10.31 2.03 15.46
C TYR A 114 8.86 2.28 15.07
N LYS A 115 7.95 1.86 15.95
CA LYS A 115 6.51 2.08 15.80
C LYS A 115 6.08 3.23 16.72
N ALA A 116 5.27 4.13 16.17
CA ALA A 116 4.57 5.15 16.94
C ALA A 116 5.46 5.97 17.90
N LYS A 117 6.58 6.53 17.40
CA LYS A 117 7.49 7.34 18.22
C LYS A 117 6.83 8.65 18.66
N TYR A 118 6.11 9.30 17.75
CA TYR A 118 5.43 10.58 17.99
C TYR A 118 3.93 10.56 17.67
N ALA A 119 3.45 9.60 16.88
CA ALA A 119 2.03 9.50 16.51
C ALA A 119 1.56 8.04 16.36
N MET A 120 0.29 7.78 16.65
CA MET A 120 -0.31 6.45 16.51
C MET A 120 -0.31 5.99 15.05
N GLY A 121 0.28 4.83 14.79
CA GLY A 121 0.40 4.28 13.44
C GLY A 121 1.57 4.84 12.64
N GLN A 122 2.42 5.69 13.20
CA GLN A 122 3.62 6.21 12.55
C GLN A 122 4.67 5.12 12.32
N THR A 123 5.30 5.16 11.13
CA THR A 123 6.56 4.48 10.83
C THR A 123 7.71 5.46 11.09
N TYR A 124 8.61 5.09 11.98
CA TYR A 124 9.77 5.93 12.31
C TYR A 124 11.05 5.11 12.15
N VAL A 125 12.00 5.60 11.36
CA VAL A 125 13.29 4.95 11.13
C VAL A 125 14.40 5.89 11.61
N GLU A 126 15.41 5.34 12.27
CA GLU A 126 16.57 6.08 12.79
C GLU A 126 17.84 5.48 12.22
N GLY A 127 18.58 6.30 11.46
CA GLY A 127 19.92 6.00 10.97
C GLY A 127 20.96 6.74 11.80
N LYS A 128 21.93 6.02 12.36
CA LYS A 128 23.03 6.57 13.16
C LYS A 128 24.36 6.01 12.69
N ALA A 129 25.37 6.86 12.53
CA ALA A 129 26.76 6.45 12.28
C ALA A 129 27.73 7.59 12.59
N THR A 130 29.04 7.29 12.64
CA THR A 130 30.10 8.30 12.74
C THR A 130 30.38 8.99 11.40
N ASN A 131 30.11 8.31 10.29
CA ASN A 131 30.34 8.81 8.93
C ASN A 131 29.21 8.38 7.98
N GLN A 132 29.08 9.10 6.86
CA GLN A 132 28.01 8.87 5.87
C GLN A 132 28.15 7.54 5.15
N HIS A 133 29.38 7.11 4.84
CA HIS A 133 29.66 5.93 4.02
C HIS A 133 29.13 4.65 4.67
N ASP A 134 29.45 4.43 5.94
CA ASP A 134 29.01 3.23 6.66
C ASP A 134 27.48 3.16 6.78
N LEU A 135 26.82 4.31 6.96
CA LEU A 135 25.37 4.35 7.03
C LEU A 135 24.73 4.12 5.65
N ALA A 136 25.32 4.67 4.59
CA ALA A 136 24.86 4.47 3.22
C ALA A 136 24.90 2.98 2.83
N LEU A 137 25.95 2.26 3.22
CA LEU A 137 26.05 0.80 3.01
C LEU A 137 24.91 0.04 3.69
N ILE A 138 24.58 0.38 4.94
CA ILE A 138 23.46 -0.27 5.66
C ILE A 138 22.11 0.07 5.00
N ILE A 139 21.92 1.32 4.57
CA ILE A 139 20.68 1.73 3.88
C ILE A 139 20.54 0.98 2.56
N SER A 140 21.64 0.84 1.80
CA SER A 140 21.66 0.10 0.53
C SER A 140 21.33 -1.38 0.73
N ASP A 141 21.97 -2.04 1.70
CA ASP A 141 21.71 -3.45 2.06
C ASP A 141 20.25 -3.68 2.49
N ARG A 142 19.64 -2.68 3.13
CA ARG A 142 18.27 -2.74 3.66
C ARG A 142 17.25 -1.97 2.82
N ALA A 143 17.59 -1.61 1.59
CA ALA A 143 16.76 -0.76 0.75
C ALA A 143 15.39 -1.40 0.48
N GLN A 144 15.38 -2.69 0.11
CA GLN A 144 14.15 -3.44 -0.15
C GLN A 144 13.28 -3.60 1.11
N GLU A 145 13.91 -3.83 2.27
CA GLU A 145 13.19 -3.91 3.56
C GLU A 145 12.53 -2.57 3.89
N LEU A 146 13.26 -1.47 3.73
CA LEU A 146 12.75 -0.11 3.99
C LEU A 146 11.54 0.21 3.10
N GLU A 147 11.69 0.00 1.79
CA GLU A 147 10.63 0.23 0.81
C GLU A 147 9.39 -0.62 1.12
N ALA A 148 9.58 -1.94 1.26
CA ALA A 148 8.49 -2.87 1.54
C ALA A 148 7.79 -2.58 2.87
N HIS A 149 8.54 -2.19 3.91
CA HIS A 149 7.97 -1.82 5.20
C HIS A 149 7.06 -0.60 5.08
N ILE A 150 7.52 0.47 4.44
CA ILE A 150 6.72 1.70 4.26
C ILE A 150 5.52 1.41 3.33
N HIS A 151 5.73 0.68 2.23
CA HIS A 151 4.67 0.33 1.29
C HIS A 151 3.56 -0.47 1.97
N SER A 152 3.92 -1.53 2.72
CA SER A 152 2.94 -2.35 3.45
C SER A 152 2.12 -1.54 4.47
N LYS A 153 2.70 -0.50 5.07
CA LYS A 153 2.01 0.40 5.99
C LYS A 153 1.05 1.32 5.25
N GLU A 154 1.48 1.87 4.12
CA GLU A 154 0.63 2.71 3.28
C GLU A 154 -0.55 1.93 2.68
N LEU A 155 -0.34 0.67 2.25
CA LEU A 155 -1.42 -0.22 1.80
C LEU A 155 -2.47 -0.44 2.90
N LYS A 156 -2.04 -0.79 4.12
CA LYS A 156 -2.94 -0.99 5.27
C LYS A 156 -3.70 0.28 5.63
N ARG A 157 -3.06 1.45 5.54
CA ARG A 157 -3.73 2.74 5.75
C ARG A 157 -4.77 3.00 4.67
N SER A 158 -4.43 2.76 3.40
CA SER A 158 -5.34 2.94 2.27
C SER A 158 -6.58 2.04 2.40
N ALA A 159 -6.38 0.74 2.63
CA ALA A 159 -7.47 -0.21 2.88
C ALA A 159 -8.29 0.18 4.12
N GLY A 160 -7.63 0.63 5.19
CA GLY A 160 -8.29 1.11 6.40
C GLY A 160 -9.18 2.33 6.18
N VAL A 161 -8.81 3.25 5.28
CA VAL A 161 -9.67 4.37 4.87
C VAL A 161 -10.88 3.86 4.10
N SER A 162 -10.69 2.95 3.13
CA SER A 162 -11.80 2.37 2.37
C SER A 162 -12.78 1.60 3.26
N LYS A 163 -12.28 0.94 4.33
CA LYS A 163 -13.10 0.25 5.34
C LYS A 163 -14.03 1.18 6.12
N LEU A 164 -13.77 2.48 6.18
CA LEU A 164 -14.66 3.42 6.88
C LEU A 164 -15.98 3.64 6.14
N SER A 165 -16.04 3.28 4.86
CA SER A 165 -17.23 3.46 4.03
C SER A 165 -17.25 2.39 2.93
N THR A 166 -17.75 1.21 3.29
CA THR A 166 -17.93 0.08 2.38
C THR A 166 -19.34 -0.01 1.82
N ASP A 167 -19.52 -0.82 0.78
CA ASP A 167 -20.82 -1.27 0.30
C ASP A 167 -21.10 -2.70 0.79
N GLU A 168 -21.69 -2.83 1.98
CA GLU A 168 -21.92 -4.12 2.64
C GLU A 168 -22.84 -5.05 1.82
N ALA A 169 -23.72 -4.49 0.98
CA ALA A 169 -24.56 -5.30 0.11
C ALA A 169 -23.72 -5.97 -0.98
N VAL A 170 -22.88 -5.20 -1.68
CA VAL A 170 -21.97 -5.74 -2.69
C VAL A 170 -20.96 -6.71 -2.06
N GLU A 171 -20.43 -6.43 -0.88
CA GLU A 171 -19.52 -7.36 -0.17
C GLU A 171 -20.16 -8.72 0.08
N ARG A 172 -21.42 -8.73 0.54
CA ARG A 172 -22.18 -9.98 0.74
C ARG A 172 -22.44 -10.69 -0.58
N ASP A 173 -22.86 -9.95 -1.60
CA ASP A 173 -23.21 -10.53 -2.90
C ASP A 173 -21.96 -11.15 -3.58
N VAL A 174 -20.77 -10.54 -3.42
CA VAL A 174 -19.49 -11.12 -3.87
C VAL A 174 -19.14 -12.39 -3.08
N LEU A 175 -19.29 -12.36 -1.76
CA LEU A 175 -19.06 -13.53 -0.92
C LEU A 175 -19.97 -14.70 -1.32
N GLU A 176 -21.26 -14.44 -1.55
CA GLU A 176 -22.24 -15.44 -1.97
C GLU A 176 -21.94 -15.98 -3.38
N ALA A 177 -21.52 -15.12 -4.31
CA ALA A 177 -21.26 -15.51 -5.68
C ALA A 177 -19.99 -16.37 -5.82
N ILE A 178 -18.86 -15.91 -5.28
CA ILE A 178 -17.54 -16.50 -5.59
C ILE A 178 -16.75 -16.93 -4.34
N GLY A 179 -17.31 -16.77 -3.14
CA GLY A 179 -16.69 -17.20 -1.88
C GLY A 179 -15.51 -16.34 -1.43
N VAL A 180 -15.45 -15.08 -1.88
CA VAL A 180 -14.39 -14.13 -1.51
C VAL A 180 -14.98 -13.03 -0.64
N ASN A 181 -14.45 -12.89 0.58
CA ASN A 181 -14.69 -11.71 1.42
C ASN A 181 -13.60 -10.69 1.11
N MET A 182 -13.96 -9.43 0.87
CA MET A 182 -13.00 -8.34 0.71
C MET A 182 -13.67 -7.01 1.02
N ILE A 183 -12.85 -5.98 1.27
CA ILE A 183 -13.35 -4.60 1.38
C ILE A 183 -13.80 -4.14 -0.01
N VAL A 184 -15.09 -3.78 -0.14
CA VAL A 184 -15.64 -3.14 -1.34
C VAL A 184 -15.98 -1.70 -1.01
N PRO A 185 -15.25 -0.71 -1.55
CA PRO A 185 -15.53 0.68 -1.25
C PRO A 185 -16.92 1.12 -1.72
N LYS A 186 -17.53 2.04 -0.98
CA LYS A 186 -18.79 2.66 -1.40
C LYS A 186 -18.69 3.31 -2.79
N GLY A 187 -19.74 3.15 -3.58
CA GLY A 187 -19.80 3.61 -4.97
C GLY A 187 -19.28 2.59 -5.98
N SER A 188 -18.76 1.46 -5.52
CA SER A 188 -18.57 0.27 -6.36
C SER A 188 -19.91 -0.39 -6.66
N TYR A 189 -20.08 -0.92 -7.87
CA TYR A 189 -21.26 -1.67 -8.28
C TYR A 189 -20.85 -2.86 -9.18
N PRO A 190 -21.59 -3.99 -9.13
CA PRO A 190 -21.31 -5.11 -10.00
C PRO A 190 -21.77 -4.82 -11.43
N LEU A 191 -20.88 -5.06 -12.40
CA LEU A 191 -21.22 -5.22 -13.81
C LEU A 191 -21.48 -6.68 -14.14
N GLU A 192 -20.79 -7.58 -13.45
CA GLU A 192 -21.00 -9.02 -13.54
C GLU A 192 -20.78 -9.66 -12.16
N LEU A 193 -21.63 -10.63 -11.84
CA LEU A 193 -21.60 -11.32 -10.55
C LEU A 193 -22.01 -12.78 -10.75
N ASP A 194 -21.04 -13.64 -11.06
CA ASP A 194 -21.24 -15.07 -11.22
C ASP A 194 -20.17 -15.89 -10.44
N SER A 195 -20.38 -17.20 -10.34
CA SER A 195 -19.50 -18.10 -9.57
C SER A 195 -18.08 -18.31 -10.14
N GLY A 196 -17.89 -18.01 -11.42
CA GLY A 196 -16.61 -18.13 -12.12
C GLY A 196 -15.92 -16.79 -12.37
N PHE A 197 -16.67 -15.68 -12.39
CA PHE A 197 -16.22 -14.33 -12.67
C PHE A 197 -17.09 -13.28 -11.96
N VAL A 198 -16.43 -12.33 -11.32
CA VAL A 198 -17.02 -11.11 -10.77
C VAL A 198 -16.29 -9.93 -11.38
N TRP A 199 -17.05 -8.93 -11.82
CA TRP A 199 -16.54 -7.62 -12.21
C TRP A 199 -17.26 -6.54 -11.43
N LEU A 200 -16.51 -5.86 -10.56
CA LEU A 200 -16.95 -4.65 -9.89
C LEU A 200 -16.34 -3.44 -10.59
N ASP A 201 -17.14 -2.40 -10.81
CA ASP A 201 -16.68 -1.12 -11.32
C ASP A 201 -16.89 -0.03 -10.29
N ARG A 202 -16.01 0.98 -10.28
CA ARG A 202 -16.13 2.18 -9.46
C ARG A 202 -15.72 3.39 -10.29
N GLN A 203 -16.71 4.17 -10.69
CA GLN A 203 -16.49 5.40 -11.45
C GLN A 203 -16.49 6.62 -10.53
N GLN A 204 -15.52 7.50 -10.75
CA GLN A 204 -15.34 8.73 -10.00
C GLN A 204 -15.06 9.89 -10.96
N THR A 205 -15.74 11.01 -10.77
CA THR A 205 -15.38 12.26 -11.45
C THR A 205 -14.40 13.04 -10.59
N ARG A 206 -13.24 13.39 -11.16
CA ARG A 206 -12.19 14.18 -10.50
C ARG A 206 -11.95 15.46 -11.29
N LEU A 207 -11.70 16.55 -10.57
CA LEU A 207 -11.37 17.85 -11.18
C LEU A 207 -9.87 17.96 -11.42
N LYS A 208 -9.48 18.38 -12.63
CA LYS A 208 -8.12 18.86 -12.93
C LYS A 208 -8.24 20.18 -13.69
N GLY A 209 -7.75 21.26 -13.07
CA GLY A 209 -8.03 22.61 -13.56
C GLY A 209 -9.54 22.90 -13.51
N SER A 210 -10.12 23.35 -14.63
CA SER A 210 -11.56 23.63 -14.77
C SER A 210 -12.38 22.46 -15.30
N ASN A 211 -11.77 21.31 -15.58
CA ASN A 211 -12.41 20.21 -16.30
C ASN A 211 -12.65 19.00 -15.39
N ASN A 212 -13.79 18.35 -15.63
CA ASN A 212 -14.11 17.04 -15.08
C ASN A 212 -13.42 15.96 -15.89
N HIS A 213 -12.79 15.02 -15.19
CA HIS A 213 -12.13 13.87 -15.78
C HIS A 213 -12.56 12.60 -15.04
N ASP A 214 -12.85 11.56 -15.81
CA ASP A 214 -13.27 10.28 -15.25
C ASP A 214 -12.07 9.46 -14.78
N VAL A 215 -12.25 8.85 -13.61
CA VAL A 215 -11.37 7.86 -13.02
C VAL A 215 -12.17 6.60 -12.80
N GLN A 216 -11.67 5.49 -13.31
CA GLN A 216 -12.25 4.17 -13.12
C GLN A 216 -11.29 3.31 -12.31
N GLN A 217 -11.83 2.62 -11.30
CA GLN A 217 -11.15 1.57 -10.58
C GLN A 217 -12.04 0.34 -10.59
N GLY A 218 -11.61 -0.72 -11.25
CA GLY A 218 -12.35 -1.98 -11.30
C GLY A 218 -11.63 -3.09 -10.55
N ILE A 219 -12.42 -4.07 -10.11
CA ILE A 219 -11.95 -5.30 -9.47
C ILE A 219 -12.48 -6.47 -10.30
N PHE A 220 -11.60 -7.43 -10.58
CA PHE A 220 -11.99 -8.73 -11.11
C PHE A 220 -11.70 -9.81 -10.07
N ILE A 221 -12.60 -10.78 -10.00
CA ILE A 221 -12.38 -12.01 -9.24
C ILE A 221 -12.73 -13.16 -10.14
N HIS A 222 -11.82 -14.12 -10.29
CA HIS A 222 -12.08 -15.30 -11.08
C HIS A 222 -11.46 -16.55 -10.48
N SER A 223 -12.05 -17.68 -10.82
CA SER A 223 -11.60 -18.99 -10.33
C SER A 223 -11.39 -19.97 -11.47
N GLU A 224 -10.46 -20.91 -11.26
CA GLU A 224 -10.30 -22.08 -12.11
C GLU A 224 -9.85 -23.29 -11.28
N PRO A 225 -10.18 -24.53 -11.71
CA PRO A 225 -9.63 -25.72 -11.08
C PRO A 225 -8.10 -25.75 -11.11
N TYR A 226 -7.48 -26.19 -10.02
CA TYR A 226 -6.05 -26.39 -9.97
C TYR A 226 -5.67 -27.75 -10.55
N THR A 227 -4.86 -27.75 -11.61
CA THR A 227 -4.38 -28.94 -12.32
C THR A 227 -2.89 -29.18 -12.18
N GLY A 228 -2.10 -28.17 -11.81
CA GLY A 228 -0.66 -28.33 -11.68
C GLY A 228 0.13 -27.04 -11.45
N PRO A 229 1.42 -27.16 -11.06
CA PRO A 229 2.28 -26.03 -10.71
C PRO A 229 2.53 -25.06 -11.88
N GLU A 230 2.39 -25.50 -13.12
CA GLU A 230 2.51 -24.65 -14.32
C GLU A 230 1.52 -23.48 -14.31
N GLN A 231 0.38 -23.63 -13.63
CA GLN A 231 -0.64 -22.59 -13.53
C GLN A 231 -0.21 -21.39 -12.69
N PHE A 232 0.84 -21.52 -11.86
CA PHE A 232 1.43 -20.40 -11.13
C PHE A 232 2.43 -19.60 -11.97
N SER A 233 2.84 -20.09 -13.15
CA SER A 233 3.80 -19.38 -13.98
C SER A 233 3.25 -18.05 -14.48
N LEU A 234 4.11 -17.04 -14.57
CA LEU A 234 3.73 -15.71 -15.10
C LEU A 234 3.02 -15.81 -16.45
N LYS A 235 3.53 -16.64 -17.36
CA LYS A 235 2.93 -16.81 -18.68
C LYS A 235 1.49 -17.34 -18.56
N TYR A 236 1.27 -18.39 -17.78
CA TYR A 236 -0.06 -18.97 -17.62
C TYR A 236 -1.04 -17.96 -17.02
N LEU A 237 -0.66 -17.28 -15.94
CA LEU A 237 -1.53 -16.33 -15.25
C LEU A 237 -1.96 -15.17 -16.15
N LEU A 238 -1.04 -14.64 -16.97
CA LEU A 238 -1.37 -13.59 -17.93
C LEU A 238 -2.27 -14.11 -19.07
N ASP A 239 -2.02 -15.32 -19.57
CA ASP A 239 -2.85 -15.93 -20.62
C ASP A 239 -4.25 -16.26 -20.11
N ARG A 240 -4.36 -16.70 -18.85
CA ARG A 240 -5.63 -16.90 -18.16
C ARG A 240 -6.38 -15.59 -18.04
N ARG A 241 -5.70 -14.53 -17.60
CA ARG A 241 -6.27 -13.19 -17.49
C ARG A 241 -6.86 -12.75 -18.83
N ASP A 242 -6.08 -12.81 -19.91
CA ASP A 242 -6.52 -12.45 -21.27
C ASP A 242 -7.74 -13.29 -21.71
N ALA A 243 -7.74 -14.59 -21.44
CA ALA A 243 -8.86 -15.47 -21.78
C ALA A 243 -10.16 -15.08 -21.06
N VAL A 244 -10.08 -14.69 -19.79
CA VAL A 244 -11.22 -14.21 -19.01
C VAL A 244 -11.68 -12.84 -19.51
N THR A 245 -10.78 -11.87 -19.61
CA THR A 245 -11.14 -10.49 -19.93
C THR A 245 -11.59 -10.31 -21.38
N ALA A 246 -11.03 -11.05 -22.34
CA ALA A 246 -11.42 -10.95 -23.74
C ALA A 246 -12.89 -11.31 -24.01
N THR A 247 -13.48 -12.15 -23.14
CA THR A 247 -14.86 -12.65 -23.31
C THR A 247 -15.87 -11.96 -22.40
N ARG A 248 -15.43 -11.27 -21.34
CA ARG A 248 -16.30 -10.70 -20.30
C ARG A 248 -16.16 -9.19 -20.15
N VAL A 249 -15.05 -8.60 -20.56
CA VAL A 249 -14.71 -7.20 -20.29
C VAL A 249 -14.62 -6.43 -21.60
N HIS A 250 -15.77 -5.91 -22.03
CA HIS A 250 -15.89 -5.12 -23.26
C HIS A 250 -15.83 -3.62 -22.99
N GLY A 251 -15.21 -2.89 -23.91
CA GLY A 251 -15.18 -1.43 -23.88
C GLY A 251 -16.39 -0.80 -24.57
N PRO A 252 -16.46 0.55 -24.59
CA PRO A 252 -17.55 1.28 -25.23
C PRO A 252 -17.54 1.15 -26.77
N THR A 253 -16.39 0.83 -27.36
CA THR A 253 -16.23 0.60 -28.80
C THR A 253 -16.66 -0.83 -29.15
N GLU A 254 -17.52 -1.01 -30.16
CA GLU A 254 -17.97 -2.34 -30.59
C GLU A 254 -16.77 -3.23 -30.97
N GLY A 255 -16.72 -4.46 -30.42
CA GLY A 255 -15.62 -5.39 -30.64
C GLY A 255 -14.35 -5.08 -29.84
N SER A 256 -14.37 -4.08 -28.96
CA SER A 256 -13.27 -3.85 -28.01
C SER A 256 -13.36 -4.77 -26.80
N PHE A 257 -12.20 -5.18 -26.29
CA PHE A 257 -12.09 -6.02 -25.11
C PHE A 257 -10.77 -5.79 -24.38
N MET A 258 -10.76 -6.04 -23.07
CA MET A 258 -9.56 -5.83 -22.26
C MET A 258 -8.54 -6.97 -22.44
N SER A 259 -7.27 -6.61 -22.60
CA SER A 259 -6.12 -7.51 -22.66
C SER A 259 -4.93 -6.94 -21.89
N VAL A 260 -3.92 -7.76 -21.63
CA VAL A 260 -2.63 -7.35 -21.08
C VAL A 260 -1.80 -6.64 -22.16
N GLU A 261 -1.19 -5.51 -21.80
CA GLU A 261 -0.22 -4.82 -22.65
C GLU A 261 1.14 -5.54 -22.61
N ARG A 262 1.31 -6.50 -23.52
CA ARG A 262 2.49 -7.40 -23.56
C ARG A 262 3.79 -6.71 -24.01
N ARG A 263 3.75 -5.46 -24.52
CA ARG A 263 4.97 -4.73 -24.89
C ARG A 263 5.75 -4.25 -23.67
N MET A 264 5.08 -4.15 -22.52
CA MET A 264 5.71 -3.81 -21.24
C MET A 264 5.74 -5.06 -20.37
N LEU A 265 6.93 -5.43 -19.87
CA LEU A 265 7.09 -6.61 -19.03
C LEU A 265 6.40 -6.39 -17.67
N PRO A 266 5.44 -7.24 -17.28
CA PRO A 266 4.89 -7.24 -15.94
C PRO A 266 5.93 -7.62 -14.89
N THR A 267 5.76 -7.17 -13.65
CA THR A 267 6.52 -7.73 -12.51
C THR A 267 5.80 -8.95 -11.97
N TYR A 268 6.56 -9.91 -11.46
CA TYR A 268 6.05 -11.16 -10.90
C TYR A 268 6.85 -11.54 -9.65
N GLU A 269 6.16 -11.84 -8.57
CA GLU A 269 6.76 -12.36 -7.33
C GLU A 269 5.88 -13.45 -6.72
N GLU A 270 6.50 -14.51 -6.21
CA GLU A 270 5.83 -15.46 -5.32
C GLU A 270 5.98 -14.99 -3.87
N ILE A 271 4.86 -14.77 -3.20
CA ILE A 271 4.80 -14.22 -1.85
C ILE A 271 4.03 -15.13 -0.90
N SER A 272 4.21 -14.93 0.41
CA SER A 272 3.34 -15.50 1.43
C SER A 272 2.18 -14.54 1.72
N PHE A 273 0.95 -14.94 1.39
CA PHE A 273 -0.28 -14.20 1.66
C PHE A 273 -1.24 -15.06 2.49
N ASN A 274 -1.67 -14.56 3.65
CA ASN A 274 -2.50 -15.30 4.61
C ASN A 274 -1.97 -16.70 4.97
N GLY A 275 -0.64 -16.86 5.02
CA GLY A 275 0.03 -18.13 5.33
C GLY A 275 0.10 -19.11 4.16
N LYS A 276 -0.34 -18.72 2.97
CA LYS A 276 -0.31 -19.52 1.74
C LYS A 276 0.59 -18.88 0.69
N ILE A 277 1.08 -19.68 -0.26
CA ILE A 277 1.79 -19.18 -1.44
C ILE A 277 0.80 -18.44 -2.33
N ALA A 278 1.22 -17.28 -2.84
CA ALA A 278 0.46 -16.49 -3.79
C ALA A 278 1.39 -15.95 -4.89
N ALA A 279 0.88 -15.88 -6.12
CA ALA A 279 1.53 -15.18 -7.21
C ALA A 279 1.02 -13.73 -7.27
N GLU A 280 1.93 -12.78 -7.13
CA GLU A 280 1.68 -11.34 -7.23
C GLU A 280 2.17 -10.82 -8.58
N ILE A 281 1.28 -10.18 -9.34
CA ILE A 281 1.59 -9.57 -10.64
C ILE A 281 1.20 -8.10 -10.61
N ARG A 282 2.10 -7.24 -11.10
CA ARG A 282 1.75 -5.87 -11.52
C ARG A 282 1.97 -5.79 -13.01
N GLY A 283 1.03 -5.20 -13.73
CA GLY A 283 1.02 -5.19 -15.18
C GLY A 283 0.34 -3.95 -15.75
N LEU A 284 0.39 -3.80 -17.08
CA LEU A 284 -0.45 -2.86 -17.81
C LEU A 284 -1.55 -3.65 -18.54
N TRP A 285 -2.74 -3.09 -18.57
CA TRP A 285 -3.84 -3.52 -19.42
C TRP A 285 -4.08 -2.48 -20.52
N ARG A 286 -4.68 -2.93 -21.61
CA ARG A 286 -5.16 -2.11 -22.71
C ARG A 286 -6.51 -2.65 -23.18
N MET A 287 -7.30 -1.83 -23.84
CA MET A 287 -8.37 -2.31 -24.68
C MET A 287 -7.80 -2.65 -26.06
N GLU A 288 -8.09 -3.84 -26.56
CA GLU A 288 -7.98 -4.12 -27.98
C GLU A 288 -9.05 -3.31 -28.72
N ASN A 289 -8.71 -2.80 -29.90
CA ASN A 289 -9.61 -1.99 -30.73
C ASN A 289 -10.11 -0.68 -30.09
N ASP A 290 -9.45 -0.20 -29.03
CA ASP A 290 -9.73 1.10 -28.38
C ASP A 290 -8.41 1.67 -27.79
N PHE A 291 -8.45 2.90 -27.27
CA PHE A 291 -7.28 3.62 -26.73
C PHE A 291 -7.21 3.61 -25.20
N MET A 292 -8.14 2.93 -24.52
CA MET A 292 -8.14 2.82 -23.07
C MET A 292 -7.04 1.88 -22.59
N GLY A 293 -6.43 2.21 -21.45
CA GLY A 293 -5.40 1.38 -20.82
C GLY A 293 -4.95 1.94 -19.48
N GLY A 294 -4.18 1.15 -18.75
CA GLY A 294 -3.70 1.55 -17.44
C GLY A 294 -3.01 0.41 -16.67
N PRO A 295 -2.62 0.66 -15.41
CA PRO A 295 -2.04 -0.37 -14.55
C PRO A 295 -3.08 -1.33 -13.97
N PHE A 296 -2.64 -2.55 -13.66
CA PHE A 296 -3.37 -3.51 -12.83
C PHE A 296 -2.44 -4.18 -11.80
N TYR A 297 -3.05 -4.67 -10.74
CA TYR A 297 -2.45 -5.50 -9.69
C TYR A 297 -3.28 -6.78 -9.57
N SER A 298 -2.63 -7.93 -9.56
CA SER A 298 -3.27 -9.24 -9.52
C SER A 298 -2.62 -10.13 -8.47
N LEU A 299 -3.45 -10.84 -7.70
CA LEU A 299 -3.02 -11.76 -6.65
C LEU A 299 -3.75 -13.09 -6.85
N THR A 300 -2.99 -14.13 -7.20
CA THR A 300 -3.53 -15.49 -7.38
C THR A 300 -3.09 -16.37 -6.22
N THR A 301 -4.04 -17.07 -5.62
CA THR A 301 -3.83 -17.97 -4.48
C THR A 301 -4.44 -19.33 -4.75
N TYR A 302 -3.86 -20.36 -4.16
CA TYR A 302 -4.45 -21.70 -4.14
C TYR A 302 -5.43 -21.84 -2.97
N ASP A 303 -6.65 -22.22 -3.27
CA ASP A 303 -7.64 -22.62 -2.28
C ASP A 303 -7.69 -24.14 -2.17
N GLU A 304 -7.16 -24.65 -1.06
CA GLU A 304 -7.14 -26.08 -0.73
C GLU A 304 -8.55 -26.68 -0.62
N ALA A 305 -9.51 -25.93 -0.05
CA ALA A 305 -10.86 -26.44 0.19
C ALA A 305 -11.60 -26.76 -1.11
N SER A 306 -11.52 -25.87 -2.10
CA SER A 306 -12.13 -26.06 -3.42
C SER A 306 -11.17 -26.62 -4.48
N SER A 307 -9.91 -26.92 -4.12
CA SER A 307 -8.85 -27.35 -5.06
C SER A 307 -8.78 -26.48 -6.32
N SER A 308 -8.85 -25.17 -6.11
CA SER A 308 -8.96 -24.17 -7.19
C SER A 308 -7.96 -23.04 -7.01
N LEU A 309 -7.56 -22.41 -8.11
CA LEU A 309 -6.93 -21.11 -8.07
C LEU A 309 -8.01 -20.03 -7.99
N ILE A 310 -7.78 -19.05 -7.12
CA ILE A 310 -8.58 -17.84 -6.99
C ILE A 310 -7.66 -16.65 -7.28
N THR A 311 -8.02 -15.88 -8.29
CA THR A 311 -7.36 -14.63 -8.63
C THR A 311 -8.28 -13.49 -8.22
N VAL A 312 -7.77 -12.61 -7.36
CA VAL A 312 -8.37 -11.31 -7.05
C VAL A 312 -7.45 -10.25 -7.62
N GLU A 313 -7.98 -9.37 -8.44
CA GLU A 313 -7.19 -8.35 -9.11
C GLU A 313 -7.97 -7.04 -9.26
N GLY A 314 -7.26 -5.96 -9.51
CA GLY A 314 -7.89 -4.68 -9.81
C GLY A 314 -7.05 -3.83 -10.74
N TYR A 315 -7.72 -2.91 -11.41
CA TYR A 315 -7.13 -2.04 -12.41
C TYR A 315 -7.53 -0.59 -12.19
N THR A 316 -6.74 0.33 -12.74
CA THR A 316 -7.07 1.76 -12.76
C THR A 316 -7.03 2.29 -14.19
N TYR A 317 -8.06 3.06 -14.56
CA TYR A 317 -8.05 3.99 -15.68
C TYR A 317 -8.10 5.42 -15.14
N ALA A 318 -7.05 6.20 -15.36
CA ALA A 318 -6.98 7.59 -14.87
C ALA A 318 -6.05 8.40 -15.78
N PRO A 319 -6.40 8.62 -17.07
CA PRO A 319 -5.47 9.16 -18.07
C PRO A 319 -4.88 10.53 -17.71
N TYR A 320 -5.63 11.34 -16.94
CA TYR A 320 -5.23 12.69 -16.56
C TYR A 320 -4.56 12.79 -15.18
N PHE A 321 -4.42 11.69 -14.43
CA PHE A 321 -3.90 11.71 -13.07
C PHE A 321 -2.76 10.71 -12.86
N ASP A 322 -1.93 11.00 -11.87
CA ASP A 322 -0.94 10.08 -11.34
C ASP A 322 -1.65 8.85 -10.77
N LYS A 323 -1.14 7.66 -11.08
CA LYS A 323 -1.84 6.39 -10.87
C LYS A 323 -1.37 5.66 -9.63
N ARG A 324 -0.21 6.01 -9.08
CA ARG A 324 0.40 5.39 -7.90
C ARG A 324 -0.57 5.26 -6.73
N GLU A 325 -1.27 6.34 -6.38
CA GLU A 325 -2.18 6.33 -5.21
C GLU A 325 -3.44 5.50 -5.45
N TYR A 326 -3.96 5.48 -6.68
CA TYR A 326 -5.08 4.61 -7.06
C TYR A 326 -4.67 3.14 -7.05
N MET A 327 -3.47 2.83 -7.56
CA MET A 327 -2.94 1.48 -7.54
C MET A 327 -2.60 1.01 -6.13
N ARG A 328 -2.15 1.90 -5.26
CA ARG A 328 -1.97 1.60 -3.84
C ARG A 328 -3.29 1.31 -3.14
N GLU A 329 -4.36 2.01 -3.48
CA GLU A 329 -5.69 1.68 -3.00
C GLU A 329 -6.13 0.31 -3.50
N ILE A 330 -6.04 0.05 -4.81
CA ILE A 330 -6.37 -1.26 -5.43
C ILE A 330 -5.61 -2.39 -4.75
N GLU A 331 -4.29 -2.27 -4.61
CA GLU A 331 -3.46 -3.29 -3.96
C GLU A 331 -3.89 -3.50 -2.50
N GLY A 332 -4.24 -2.43 -1.78
CA GLY A 332 -4.78 -2.53 -0.43
C GLY A 332 -6.12 -3.27 -0.35
N LEU A 333 -7.03 -3.03 -1.30
CA LEU A 333 -8.32 -3.72 -1.39
C LEU A 333 -8.15 -5.20 -1.74
N VAL A 334 -7.34 -5.50 -2.76
CA VAL A 334 -7.05 -6.89 -3.16
C VAL A 334 -6.40 -7.65 -2.00
N LYS A 335 -5.42 -7.06 -1.30
CA LYS A 335 -4.78 -7.67 -0.13
C LYS A 335 -5.66 -7.70 1.13
N SER A 336 -6.85 -7.10 1.10
CA SER A 336 -7.85 -7.28 2.15
C SER A 336 -8.68 -8.55 2.00
N SER A 337 -8.54 -9.25 0.86
CA SER A 337 -9.34 -10.43 0.54
C SER A 337 -9.01 -11.65 1.40
N SER A 338 -10.05 -12.44 1.68
CA SER A 338 -9.98 -13.77 2.28
C SER A 338 -10.99 -14.71 1.61
N ILE A 339 -10.60 -15.98 1.46
CA ILE A 339 -11.41 -17.01 0.79
C ILE A 339 -12.20 -17.79 1.85
N HIS A 340 -13.51 -17.96 1.60
CA HIS A 340 -14.50 -18.60 2.45
C HIS A 340 -15.44 -19.48 1.60
N ARG A 341 -14.87 -20.41 0.84
CA ARG A 341 -15.63 -21.37 0.02
C ARG A 341 -16.03 -22.62 0.79
#